data_AF-A0A2W6XQX7-F1
#
_entry.id   AF-A0A2W6XQX7-F1
#
_cell.length_a   1.000
_cell.length_b   1.000
_cell.length_c   1.000
_cell.angle_alpha   90.00
_cell.angle_beta   90.00
_cell.angle_gamma   90.00
#
_symmetry.space_group_name_H-M   'P 1'
#
loop_
_entity.id
_entity.type
_entity.pdbx_description
1 polymer ?
#
loop_
_entity_poly.entity_id
_entity_poly.type
_entity_poly.pdbx_seq_one_letter_code
_entity_poly.pdbx_strand_id
1 'polypeptide(L)'
;TIDLAYKAFTEKGWGQNGRFLFTMAPWYSFNWNSSLTTQQQLQSFPSNTKMITQVYDEDDVNDHRMAIDIFKNINISNSEKDFIYIKSSTINGYNYVTDHAMPSSRKAFDALDYYGVYRLLDAMIDYSFNGNSNAKNVALGNGSAAQVTMPSYNGQSMVPLEVTDNPTPKYPQGKYQFQCGDNTNPRISFCN
;
A
#
# COMPACT_ATOMS: atom_id res chain seq x y z
N THR A 1 -6.27 -3.61 10.53
CA THR A 1 -5.05 -4.31 10.04
C THR A 1 -3.80 -3.93 10.81
N ILE A 2 -3.54 -2.63 11.07
CA ILE A 2 -2.33 -2.17 11.78
C ILE A 2 -2.18 -2.75 13.19
N ASP A 3 -3.24 -2.77 14.01
CA ASP A 3 -3.18 -3.33 15.37
C ASP A 3 -2.76 -4.81 15.39
N LEU A 4 -3.28 -5.63 14.48
CA LEU A 4 -2.92 -7.05 14.40
C LEU A 4 -1.44 -7.23 14.06
N ALA A 5 -0.92 -6.45 13.10
CA ALA A 5 0.49 -6.49 12.75
C ALA A 5 1.38 -6.01 13.91
N TYR A 6 0.97 -4.94 14.60
CA TYR A 6 1.66 -4.45 15.79
C TYR A 6 1.78 -5.55 16.86
N LYS A 7 0.65 -6.20 17.21
CA LYS A 7 0.62 -7.30 18.20
C LYS A 7 1.49 -8.48 17.77
N ALA A 8 1.40 -8.90 16.50
CA ALA A 8 2.23 -9.97 15.98
C ALA A 8 3.73 -9.65 16.12
N PHE A 9 4.13 -8.44 15.76
CA PHE A 9 5.53 -8.03 15.69
C PHE A 9 6.16 -7.70 17.04
N THR A 10 5.37 -7.20 18.00
CA THR A 10 5.87 -6.70 19.28
C THR A 10 5.55 -7.62 20.46
N GLU A 11 4.32 -8.14 20.54
CA GLU A 11 3.90 -9.00 21.66
C GLU A 11 4.23 -10.47 21.42
N LYS A 12 4.13 -10.92 20.16
CA LYS A 12 4.45 -12.31 19.79
C LYS A 12 5.87 -12.49 19.25
N GLY A 13 6.55 -11.37 18.96
CA GLY A 13 7.89 -11.38 18.38
C GLY A 13 7.95 -12.03 17.00
N TRP A 14 6.86 -12.09 16.24
CA TRP A 14 6.86 -12.65 14.89
C TRP A 14 7.66 -11.77 13.93
N GLY A 15 8.30 -12.40 12.94
CA GLY A 15 9.04 -11.69 11.89
C GLY A 15 10.41 -11.14 12.31
N GLN A 16 11.08 -11.72 13.33
CA GLN A 16 12.46 -11.33 13.69
C GLN A 16 13.43 -11.41 12.50
N ASN A 17 13.29 -12.44 11.67
CA ASN A 17 14.15 -12.67 10.50
C ASN A 17 13.65 -12.01 9.22
N GLY A 18 12.50 -11.33 9.27
CA GLY A 18 11.87 -10.70 8.12
C GLY A 18 10.43 -10.32 8.43
N ARG A 19 10.09 -9.04 8.27
CA ARG A 19 8.73 -8.53 8.44
C ARG A 19 8.48 -7.34 7.52
N PHE A 20 7.26 -7.27 7.02
CA PHE A 20 6.79 -6.14 6.25
C PHE A 20 5.28 -5.96 6.41
N LEU A 21 4.81 -4.76 6.07
CA LEU A 21 3.41 -4.44 5.87
C LEU A 21 3.17 -4.28 4.36
N PHE A 22 2.17 -4.96 3.84
CA PHE A 22 1.69 -4.74 2.48
C PHE A 22 0.22 -4.39 2.57
N THR A 23 -0.09 -3.09 2.51
CA THR A 23 -1.44 -2.57 2.70
C THR A 23 -2.03 -2.16 1.36
N MET A 24 -3.26 -2.57 1.09
CA MET A 24 -3.95 -2.38 -0.18
C MET A 24 -5.31 -1.77 0.13
N ALA A 25 -5.54 -0.53 -0.31
CA ALA A 25 -6.76 0.24 -0.05
C ALA A 25 -7.29 0.06 1.39
N PRO A 26 -6.48 0.34 2.44
CA PRO A 26 -6.87 0.04 3.81
C PRO A 26 -8.10 0.83 4.26
N TRP A 27 -8.98 0.15 5.00
CA TRP A 27 -10.08 0.76 5.73
C TRP A 27 -9.61 1.31 7.10
N TYR A 28 -10.55 1.70 7.97
CA TYR A 28 -10.29 2.27 9.29
C TYR A 28 -9.29 1.45 10.14
N SER A 29 -8.37 2.16 10.77
CA SER A 29 -7.37 1.58 11.66
C SER A 29 -7.76 1.76 13.12
N PHE A 30 -8.36 0.70 13.68
CA PHE A 30 -8.68 0.59 15.10
C PHE A 30 -7.51 0.04 15.91
N ASN A 31 -7.52 0.31 17.21
CA ASN A 31 -6.57 -0.22 18.19
C ASN A 31 -7.09 -1.46 18.95
N TRP A 32 -8.18 -2.11 18.49
CA TRP A 32 -8.80 -3.34 19.04
C TRP A 32 -8.38 -3.76 20.46
N ASN A 33 -8.86 -3.03 21.48
CA ASN A 33 -8.62 -3.25 22.91
C ASN A 33 -7.15 -3.21 23.37
N SER A 34 -6.25 -2.70 22.54
CA SER A 34 -4.89 -2.35 22.95
C SER A 34 -4.95 -1.23 23.98
N SER A 35 -4.03 -1.28 24.95
CA SER A 35 -3.76 -0.18 25.86
C SER A 35 -3.11 1.03 25.17
N LEU A 36 -2.64 0.85 23.93
CA LEU A 36 -2.08 1.90 23.10
C LEU A 36 -3.12 2.45 22.13
N THR A 37 -3.02 3.74 21.84
CA THR A 37 -3.68 4.36 20.69
C THR A 37 -3.03 3.86 19.40
N THR A 38 -3.76 3.90 18.27
CA THR A 38 -3.16 3.57 16.97
C THR A 38 -1.96 4.47 16.63
N GLN A 39 -1.93 5.73 17.10
CA GLN A 39 -0.75 6.59 16.90
C GLN A 39 0.48 6.04 17.63
N GLN A 40 0.33 5.63 18.89
CA GLN A 40 1.42 5.02 19.65
C GLN A 40 1.89 3.71 19.01
N GLN A 41 0.97 2.89 18.49
CA GLN A 41 1.30 1.67 17.75
C GLN A 41 2.14 1.98 16.49
N LEU A 42 1.68 2.93 15.67
CA LEU A 42 2.39 3.37 14.45
C LEU A 42 3.79 3.91 14.75
N GLN A 43 3.99 4.52 15.93
CA GLN A 43 5.28 5.04 16.37
C GLN A 43 6.19 3.99 17.04
N SER A 44 5.70 2.75 17.18
CA SER A 44 6.37 1.70 17.95
C SER A 44 6.58 0.42 17.13
N PHE A 45 6.50 0.48 15.80
CA PHE A 45 6.88 -0.68 14.99
C PHE A 45 8.40 -0.93 15.12
N PRO A 46 8.84 -2.20 15.13
CA PRO A 46 10.27 -2.53 15.17
C PRO A 46 11.02 -1.99 13.96
N SER A 47 12.28 -1.57 14.16
CA SER A 47 13.07 -0.85 13.15
C SER A 47 13.38 -1.64 11.88
N ASN A 48 13.29 -2.96 11.91
CA ASN A 48 13.46 -3.81 10.72
C ASN A 48 12.18 -3.97 9.88
N THR A 49 11.10 -3.26 10.22
CA THR A 49 9.82 -3.29 9.49
C THR A 49 9.92 -2.50 8.19
N LYS A 50 9.43 -3.13 7.11
CA LYS A 50 9.31 -2.53 5.78
C LYS A 50 7.85 -2.30 5.43
N MET A 51 7.53 -1.42 4.47
CA MET A 51 6.14 -1.18 4.11
C MET A 51 5.91 -0.82 2.64
N ILE A 52 4.90 -1.43 2.01
CA ILE A 52 4.27 -0.90 0.81
C ILE A 52 2.82 -0.52 1.16
N THR A 53 2.42 0.66 0.72
CA THR A 53 1.01 1.12 0.77
C THR A 53 0.51 1.32 -0.64
N GLN A 54 -0.59 0.67 -0.99
CA GLN A 54 -1.21 0.80 -2.30
C GLN A 54 -2.59 1.42 -2.21
N VAL A 55 -2.88 2.29 -3.16
CA VAL A 55 -4.22 2.84 -3.42
C VAL A 55 -4.46 2.88 -4.94
N TYR A 56 -5.73 2.91 -5.33
CA TYR A 56 -6.15 2.63 -6.69
C TYR A 56 -7.00 3.77 -7.26
N ASP A 57 -6.67 4.25 -8.46
CA ASP A 57 -7.27 5.47 -9.05
C ASP A 57 -8.80 5.41 -9.17
N GLU A 58 -9.35 4.23 -9.46
CA GLU A 58 -10.80 4.01 -9.60
C GLU A 58 -11.45 3.47 -8.32
N ASP A 59 -10.75 3.35 -7.20
CA ASP A 59 -11.36 3.02 -5.91
C ASP A 59 -12.29 4.16 -5.45
N ASP A 60 -13.54 3.80 -5.19
CA ASP A 60 -14.62 4.63 -4.67
C ASP A 60 -15.19 4.08 -3.36
N VAL A 61 -14.52 3.11 -2.73
CA VAL A 61 -14.93 2.48 -1.48
C VAL A 61 -14.18 3.08 -0.31
N ASN A 62 -12.84 3.03 -0.31
CA ASN A 62 -12.04 3.49 0.83
C ASN A 62 -11.30 4.79 0.51
N ASP A 63 -11.59 5.87 1.26
CA ASP A 63 -10.85 7.12 1.12
C ASP A 63 -9.34 6.95 1.34
N HIS A 64 -8.55 7.29 0.33
CA HIS A 64 -7.10 7.17 0.33
C HIS A 64 -6.41 7.94 1.46
N ARG A 65 -7.07 8.94 2.07
CA ARG A 65 -6.57 9.61 3.30
C ARG A 65 -6.26 8.62 4.42
N MET A 66 -7.02 7.52 4.55
CA MET A 66 -6.74 6.49 5.54
C MET A 66 -5.38 5.82 5.32
N ALA A 67 -5.04 5.52 4.05
CA ALA A 67 -3.76 4.97 3.68
C ALA A 67 -2.61 5.99 3.89
N ILE A 68 -2.86 7.24 3.51
CA ILE A 68 -1.92 8.37 3.67
C ILE A 68 -1.59 8.60 5.14
N ASP A 69 -2.60 8.61 6.02
CA ASP A 69 -2.43 8.75 7.46
C ASP A 69 -1.48 7.67 8.02
N ILE A 70 -1.76 6.39 7.74
CA ILE A 70 -0.90 5.28 8.18
C ILE A 70 0.53 5.48 7.68
N PHE A 71 0.70 5.75 6.38
CA PHE A 71 2.02 5.90 5.77
C PHE A 71 2.83 7.06 6.35
N LYS A 72 2.19 8.21 6.59
CA LYS A 72 2.85 9.39 7.18
C LYS A 72 3.16 9.22 8.66
N ASN A 73 2.31 8.51 9.40
CA ASN A 73 2.44 8.40 10.86
C ASN A 73 3.19 7.16 11.34
N ILE A 74 3.58 6.23 10.47
CA ILE A 74 4.37 5.06 10.86
C ILE A 74 5.88 5.38 10.97
N ASN A 75 6.55 4.87 11.99
CA ASN A 75 7.98 5.06 12.29
C ASN A 75 8.92 4.21 11.41
N ILE A 76 8.65 4.14 10.11
CA ILE A 76 9.51 3.49 9.11
C ILE A 76 10.15 4.56 8.23
N SER A 77 11.45 4.47 7.97
CA SER A 77 12.16 5.42 7.10
C SER A 77 11.67 5.31 5.66
N ASN A 78 11.69 6.40 4.91
CA ASN A 78 11.34 6.42 3.48
C ASN A 78 12.20 5.48 2.62
N SER A 79 13.41 5.13 3.08
CA SER A 79 14.23 4.12 2.40
C SER A 79 13.73 2.67 2.57
N GLU A 80 12.75 2.46 3.46
CA GLU A 80 12.18 1.16 3.84
C GLU A 80 10.64 1.15 3.70
N LYS A 81 10.06 2.21 3.12
CA LYS A 81 8.64 2.25 2.79
C LYS A 81 8.36 3.00 1.50
N ASP A 82 7.38 2.55 0.73
CA ASP A 82 6.88 3.27 -0.45
C ASP A 82 5.35 3.36 -0.45
N PHE A 83 4.83 4.51 -0.88
CA PHE A 83 3.41 4.70 -1.21
C PHE A 83 3.24 4.65 -2.73
N ILE A 84 2.37 3.77 -3.20
CA ILE A 84 2.18 3.45 -4.61
C ILE A 84 0.73 3.73 -5.00
N TYR A 85 0.57 4.61 -5.97
CA TYR A 85 -0.69 4.94 -6.61
C TYR A 85 -0.79 4.26 -7.97
N ILE A 86 -1.83 3.43 -8.16
CA ILE A 86 -1.98 2.63 -9.39
C ILE A 86 -3.14 3.19 -10.23
N LYS A 87 -2.84 3.49 -11.50
CA LYS A 87 -3.80 4.02 -12.49
C LYS A 87 -4.22 2.94 -13.46
N SER A 88 -5.44 3.07 -13.94
CA SER A 88 -5.98 2.22 -15.00
C SER A 88 -5.27 2.45 -16.33
N SER A 89 -5.38 1.47 -17.22
CA SER A 89 -4.82 1.53 -18.56
C SER A 89 -5.77 0.90 -19.56
N THR A 90 -5.79 1.40 -20.79
CA THR A 90 -6.47 0.75 -21.91
C THR A 90 -5.42 0.34 -22.94
N ILE A 91 -5.29 -0.96 -23.17
CA ILE A 91 -4.33 -1.52 -24.14
C ILE A 91 -5.11 -2.37 -25.13
N ASN A 92 -5.04 -2.02 -26.42
CA ASN A 92 -5.72 -2.70 -27.51
C ASN A 92 -7.22 -2.95 -27.24
N GLY A 93 -7.89 -1.96 -26.62
CA GLY A 93 -9.31 -2.04 -26.26
C GLY A 93 -9.62 -2.82 -24.97
N TYR A 94 -8.63 -3.45 -24.33
CA TYR A 94 -8.78 -4.06 -23.01
C TYR A 94 -8.55 -3.02 -21.92
N ASN A 95 -9.50 -2.90 -20.97
CA ASN A 95 -9.41 -1.99 -19.84
C ASN A 95 -8.89 -2.72 -18.60
N TYR A 96 -7.73 -2.30 -18.12
CA TYR A 96 -7.17 -2.69 -16.83
C TYR A 96 -7.66 -1.68 -15.80
N VAL A 97 -8.64 -2.08 -14.99
CA VAL A 97 -9.37 -1.23 -14.04
C VAL A 97 -8.75 -1.35 -12.65
N THR A 98 -8.54 -0.21 -11.97
CA THR A 98 -7.98 -0.14 -10.62
C THR A 98 -9.06 0.21 -9.59
N ASP A 99 -10.12 -0.60 -9.54
CA ASP A 99 -11.21 -0.43 -8.56
C ASP A 99 -10.86 -1.09 -7.21
N HIS A 100 -11.80 -1.03 -6.26
CA HIS A 100 -11.61 -1.61 -4.93
C HIS A 100 -11.43 -3.14 -4.91
N ALA A 101 -11.77 -3.84 -5.99
CA ALA A 101 -11.67 -5.29 -6.06
C ALA A 101 -10.28 -5.79 -6.48
N MET A 102 -9.38 -4.92 -6.95
CA MET A 102 -7.99 -5.27 -7.29
C MET A 102 -7.26 -5.91 -6.09
N PRO A 103 -6.47 -7.00 -6.29
CA PRO A 103 -6.05 -7.64 -7.54
C PRO A 103 -6.96 -8.82 -7.92
N SER A 104 -8.19 -8.81 -7.42
CA SER A 104 -9.10 -9.95 -7.41
C SER A 104 -10.44 -9.59 -8.02
N SER A 105 -10.45 -8.84 -9.13
CA SER A 105 -11.67 -8.44 -9.86
C SER A 105 -12.53 -9.63 -10.39
N ARG A 106 -12.18 -10.86 -9.98
CA ARG A 106 -12.91 -12.14 -10.09
C ARG A 106 -13.13 -12.65 -11.51
N LYS A 107 -12.73 -11.90 -12.54
CA LYS A 107 -12.97 -12.24 -13.95
C LYS A 107 -11.75 -12.86 -14.62
N ALA A 108 -10.54 -12.37 -14.35
CA ALA A 108 -9.29 -12.90 -14.87
C ALA A 108 -8.11 -12.40 -14.03
N PHE A 109 -7.03 -13.19 -13.99
CA PHE A 109 -5.72 -12.70 -13.57
C PHE A 109 -5.05 -12.03 -14.77
N ASP A 110 -4.59 -10.80 -14.60
CA ASP A 110 -4.03 -10.01 -15.71
C ASP A 110 -2.69 -9.34 -15.38
N ALA A 111 -2.22 -8.51 -16.33
CA ALA A 111 -0.96 -7.80 -16.22
C ALA A 111 -0.96 -6.76 -15.08
N LEU A 112 -2.09 -6.14 -14.78
CA LEU A 112 -2.23 -5.17 -13.69
C LEU A 112 -2.07 -5.87 -12.34
N ASP A 113 -2.67 -7.04 -12.16
CA ASP A 113 -2.53 -7.85 -10.94
C ASP A 113 -1.07 -8.23 -10.70
N TYR A 114 -0.41 -8.75 -11.74
CA TYR A 114 0.99 -9.18 -11.62
C TYR A 114 1.94 -8.00 -11.39
N TYR A 115 1.95 -7.01 -12.28
CA TYR A 115 2.94 -5.93 -12.23
C TYR A 115 2.64 -4.88 -11.15
N GLY A 116 1.35 -4.67 -10.85
CA GLY A 116 0.89 -3.73 -9.84
C GLY A 116 0.88 -4.29 -8.42
N VAL A 117 0.75 -5.61 -8.23
CA VAL A 117 0.67 -6.22 -6.88
C VAL A 117 1.67 -7.34 -6.70
N TYR A 118 1.52 -8.46 -7.40
CA TYR A 118 2.22 -9.69 -7.04
C TYR A 118 3.74 -9.62 -7.22
N ARG A 119 4.23 -8.94 -8.27
CA ARG A 119 5.66 -8.67 -8.48
C ARG A 119 6.26 -7.88 -7.33
N LEU A 120 5.55 -6.88 -6.83
CA LEU A 120 6.02 -6.05 -5.71
C LEU A 120 5.98 -6.82 -4.39
N LEU A 121 4.94 -7.63 -4.19
CA LEU A 121 4.81 -8.49 -3.02
C LEU A 121 5.91 -9.56 -2.98
N ASP A 122 6.17 -10.25 -4.08
CA ASP A 122 7.24 -11.25 -4.20
C ASP A 122 8.62 -10.63 -3.92
N ALA A 123 8.92 -9.50 -4.55
CA ALA A 123 10.14 -8.75 -4.29
C ALA A 123 10.23 -8.27 -2.82
N MET A 124 9.12 -7.86 -2.21
CA MET A 124 9.09 -7.45 -0.81
C MET A 124 9.41 -8.63 0.12
N ILE A 125 8.88 -9.82 -0.18
CA ILE A 125 9.18 -11.05 0.59
C ILE A 125 10.67 -11.37 0.48
N ASP A 126 11.22 -11.44 -0.73
CA ASP A 126 12.64 -11.77 -0.93
C ASP A 126 13.56 -10.73 -0.26
N TYR A 127 13.26 -9.44 -0.41
CA TYR A 127 14.01 -8.40 0.28
C TYR A 127 13.92 -8.53 1.81
N SER A 128 12.72 -8.77 2.34
CA SER A 128 12.49 -8.82 3.79
C SER A 128 13.20 -9.97 4.47
N PHE A 129 13.26 -11.14 3.83
CA PHE A 129 13.78 -12.37 4.42
C PHE A 129 15.23 -12.70 4.01
N ASN A 130 15.63 -12.31 2.80
CA ASN A 130 16.96 -12.65 2.26
C ASN A 130 17.87 -11.44 2.07
N GLY A 131 17.38 -10.20 2.27
CA GLY A 131 18.17 -8.99 2.11
C GLY A 131 18.58 -8.71 0.67
N ASN A 132 17.90 -9.29 -0.32
CA ASN A 132 18.24 -9.14 -1.73
C ASN A 132 18.03 -7.68 -2.21
N SER A 133 19.12 -7.02 -2.59
CA SER A 133 19.12 -5.62 -3.03
C SER A 133 18.42 -5.39 -4.38
N ASN A 134 18.42 -6.39 -5.27
CA ASN A 134 17.68 -6.30 -6.53
C ASN A 134 16.17 -6.37 -6.28
N ALA A 135 15.75 -7.24 -5.35
CA ALA A 135 14.37 -7.29 -4.88
C ALA A 135 13.97 -5.99 -4.17
N LYS A 136 14.87 -5.39 -3.36
CA LYS A 136 14.65 -4.04 -2.81
C LYS A 136 14.39 -3.03 -3.92
N ASN A 137 15.18 -3.03 -4.99
CA ASN A 137 15.03 -2.10 -6.10
C ASN A 137 13.68 -2.25 -6.84
N VAL A 138 13.05 -3.43 -6.78
CA VAL A 138 11.70 -3.67 -7.32
C VAL A 138 10.61 -3.29 -6.33
N ALA A 139 10.73 -3.67 -5.06
CA ALA A 139 9.70 -3.47 -4.04
C ALA A 139 9.68 -2.04 -3.47
N LEU A 140 10.86 -1.52 -3.14
CA LEU A 140 11.13 -0.26 -2.46
C LEU A 140 12.15 0.58 -3.23
N GLY A 141 11.99 0.61 -4.55
CA GLY A 141 12.88 1.29 -5.48
C GLY A 141 12.76 2.81 -5.46
N ASN A 142 11.80 3.38 -4.70
CA ASN A 142 11.47 4.79 -4.65
C ASN A 142 11.39 5.44 -6.06
N GLY A 143 10.58 4.84 -6.94
CA GLY A 143 10.38 5.28 -8.31
C GLY A 143 11.39 4.74 -9.33
N SER A 144 12.22 3.75 -8.96
CA SER A 144 13.14 3.11 -9.90
C SER A 144 12.42 2.53 -11.12
N ALA A 145 13.11 2.43 -12.26
CA ALA A 145 12.57 1.76 -13.44
C ALA A 145 12.15 0.31 -13.14
N ALA A 146 12.88 -0.41 -12.29
CA ALA A 146 12.56 -1.77 -11.91
C ALA A 146 11.24 -1.89 -11.13
N GLN A 147 10.89 -0.86 -10.35
CA GLN A 147 9.64 -0.76 -9.61
C GLN A 147 8.48 -0.29 -10.50
N VAL A 148 8.64 0.82 -11.24
CA VAL A 148 7.49 1.50 -11.86
C VAL A 148 7.13 1.00 -13.25
N THR A 149 8.02 0.26 -13.92
CA THR A 149 7.77 -0.21 -15.29
C THR A 149 6.62 -1.21 -15.32
N MET A 150 5.63 -0.89 -16.14
CA MET A 150 4.47 -1.73 -16.47
C MET A 150 4.62 -2.25 -17.92
N PRO A 151 3.93 -3.35 -18.30
CA PRO A 151 4.16 -3.96 -19.59
C PRO A 151 3.56 -3.15 -20.75
N SER A 152 4.03 -3.48 -21.96
CA SER A 152 3.56 -2.91 -23.22
C SER A 152 3.11 -4.01 -24.17
N TYR A 153 2.13 -3.70 -25.02
CA TYR A 153 1.65 -4.59 -26.06
C TYR A 153 1.32 -3.76 -27.32
N ASN A 154 1.79 -4.20 -28.49
CA ASN A 154 1.60 -3.52 -29.77
C ASN A 154 1.93 -2.01 -29.75
N GLY A 155 3.03 -1.64 -29.10
CA GLY A 155 3.48 -0.25 -28.99
C GLY A 155 2.68 0.62 -28.03
N GLN A 156 1.68 0.08 -27.34
CA GLN A 156 0.96 0.74 -26.26
C GLN A 156 1.49 0.26 -24.91
N SER A 157 1.83 1.19 -24.03
CA SER A 157 2.32 0.89 -22.68
C SER A 157 1.24 1.16 -21.65
N MET A 158 1.14 0.28 -20.65
CA MET A 158 0.38 0.59 -19.45
C MET A 158 1.01 1.79 -18.72
N VAL A 159 0.17 2.53 -18.01
CA VAL A 159 0.59 3.69 -17.21
C VAL A 159 1.55 3.21 -16.12
N PRO A 160 2.78 3.76 -16.00
CA PRO A 160 3.70 3.40 -14.94
C PRO A 160 3.11 3.62 -13.54
N LEU A 161 3.60 2.84 -12.56
CA LEU A 161 3.24 3.07 -11.16
C LEU A 161 3.72 4.44 -10.70
N GLU A 162 2.90 5.14 -9.92
CA GLU A 162 3.29 6.42 -9.32
C GLU A 162 3.70 6.18 -7.86
N VAL A 163 4.98 6.41 -7.56
CA VAL A 163 5.59 6.17 -6.24
C VAL A 163 5.93 7.51 -5.60
N THR A 164 5.65 7.67 -4.31
CA THR A 164 5.98 8.90 -3.58
C THR A 164 6.19 8.67 -2.07
N ASP A 165 7.05 9.51 -1.50
CA ASP A 165 7.27 9.62 -0.06
C ASP A 165 6.36 10.67 0.61
N ASN A 166 5.67 11.51 -0.18
CA ASN A 166 4.80 12.57 0.33
C ASN A 166 3.42 12.51 -0.32
N PRO A 167 2.64 11.43 -0.07
CA PRO A 167 1.36 11.26 -0.72
C PRO A 167 0.37 12.32 -0.25
N THR A 168 -0.49 12.74 -1.18
CA THR A 168 -1.58 13.68 -0.93
C THR A 168 -2.88 13.13 -1.53
N PRO A 169 -4.05 13.45 -0.96
CA PRO A 169 -5.32 12.96 -1.49
C PRO A 169 -5.59 13.56 -2.88
N LYS A 170 -5.91 12.72 -3.86
CA LYS A 170 -6.21 13.17 -5.23
C LYS A 170 -7.66 13.57 -5.46
N TYR A 171 -8.58 13.06 -4.63
CA TYR A 171 -10.00 13.32 -4.74
C TYR A 171 -10.60 13.83 -3.42
N PRO A 172 -11.69 14.62 -3.47
CA PRO A 172 -12.50 14.92 -2.30
C PRO A 172 -13.04 13.64 -1.65
N GLN A 173 -13.20 13.64 -0.33
CA GLN A 173 -13.71 12.46 0.39
C GLN A 173 -15.10 12.02 -0.07
N GLY A 174 -15.90 12.93 -0.63
CA GLY A 174 -17.22 12.61 -1.20
C GLY A 174 -17.21 11.64 -2.39
N LYS A 175 -16.04 11.32 -2.96
CA LYS A 175 -15.88 10.23 -3.92
C LYS A 175 -16.13 8.85 -3.28
N TYR A 176 -15.78 8.68 -2.01
CA TYR A 176 -15.65 7.36 -1.39
C TYR A 176 -16.86 7.00 -0.53
N GLN A 177 -17.24 5.72 -0.53
CA GLN A 177 -18.26 5.15 0.34
C GLN A 177 -17.88 5.31 1.82
N PHE A 178 -16.64 4.95 2.18
CA PHE A 178 -16.07 5.10 3.51
C PHE A 178 -15.15 6.30 3.52
N GLN A 179 -15.72 7.43 3.92
CA GLN A 179 -15.02 8.70 4.02
C GLN A 179 -14.05 8.69 5.20
N CYS A 180 -12.91 9.37 5.05
CA CYS A 180 -11.98 9.52 6.17
C CYS A 180 -12.62 10.37 7.28
N GLY A 181 -13.35 11.42 6.92
CA GLY A 181 -14.05 12.32 7.84
C GLY A 181 -15.26 11.74 8.57
N ASP A 182 -15.55 10.44 8.44
CA ASP A 182 -16.65 9.79 9.15
C ASP A 182 -16.37 9.70 10.66
N ASN A 183 -17.37 9.97 11.49
CA ASN A 183 -17.25 9.90 12.96
C ASN A 183 -16.90 8.49 13.48
N THR A 184 -17.15 7.46 12.67
CA THR A 184 -16.75 6.08 12.97
C THR A 184 -15.27 5.82 12.76
N ASN A 185 -14.56 6.71 12.05
CA ASN A 185 -13.11 6.61 11.87
C ASN A 185 -12.39 7.03 13.17
N PRO A 186 -11.72 6.10 13.88
CA PRO A 186 -10.99 6.42 15.11
C PRO A 186 -9.80 7.35 14.87
N ARG A 187 -9.40 7.56 13.60
CA ARG A 187 -8.29 8.41 13.18
C ARG A 187 -8.76 9.64 12.39
N ILE A 188 -10.00 10.09 12.59
CA ILE A 188 -10.59 11.26 11.92
C ILE A 188 -9.71 12.53 11.98
N SER A 189 -8.98 12.74 13.07
CA SER A 189 -8.08 13.90 13.24
C SER A 189 -6.88 13.91 12.27
N PHE A 190 -6.64 12.82 11.54
CA PHE A 190 -5.55 12.67 10.58
C PHE A 190 -6.00 12.76 9.12
N CYS A 191 -7.26 13.13 8.86
CA CYS A 191 -7.87 13.16 7.53
C CYS A 191 -7.64 14.46 6.71
N ASN A 192 -6.53 15.17 6.95
CA ASN A 192 -6.20 16.42 6.24
C ASN A 192 -5.65 16.16 4.83
#